data_AF-A0A497CUQ6-F1
#
_entry.id   AF-A0A497CUQ6-F1
#
_cell.length_a   1.000
_cell.length_b   1.000
_cell.length_c   1.000
_cell.angle_alpha   90.00
_cell.angle_beta   90.00
_cell.angle_gamma   90.00
#
_symmetry.space_group_name_H-M   'P 1'
#
loop_
_entity.id
_entity.type
_entity.pdbx_description
1 polymer ?
#
loop_
_entity_poly.entity_id
_entity_poly.type
_entity_poly.pdbx_seq_one_letter_code
_entity_poly.pdbx_strand_id
1 'polypeptide(L)'
;MTEASLKALSTIRDLTMLKWYVIPLLAMVIYIYVKEIKEGRKTGNLDAVFAGLTVFGIDFFNETWNGWVLVLTDRSAFWTAPGDTALRTMVGWNIEIMFMFLLAGIAWYHTLEEDKKKKILGLPNPLFWAIGYSAFSVFIEWFLNKGGLLIWEYPFWERSFGGIILIFLFGYLTFYLGAWFIITRKTMKAKWITLVVIYSVPVILNIIGMGIMGWVY
;
A
#
# COMPACT_ATOMS: atom_id res chain seq x y z
N MET A 1 15.15 -11.82 16.66
CA MET A 1 14.87 -10.91 15.52
C MET A 1 16.10 -10.66 14.66
N THR A 2 15.93 -10.35 13.36
CA THR A 2 17.00 -9.96 12.42
C THR A 2 17.48 -8.53 12.65
N GLU A 3 18.69 -8.22 12.18
CA GLU A 3 19.28 -6.88 12.31
C GLU A 3 18.41 -5.79 11.65
N ALA A 4 17.87 -6.07 10.47
CA ALA A 4 16.96 -5.17 9.77
C ALA A 4 15.70 -4.87 10.60
N SER A 5 15.10 -5.89 11.22
CA SER A 5 13.93 -5.73 12.08
C SER A 5 14.25 -4.90 13.33
N LEU A 6 15.37 -5.18 14.00
CA LEU A 6 15.82 -4.42 15.17
C LEU A 6 16.06 -2.94 14.83
N LYS A 7 16.68 -2.66 13.69
CA LYS A 7 16.94 -1.29 13.22
C LYS A 7 15.66 -0.55 12.85
N ALA A 8 14.69 -1.22 12.24
CA ALA A 8 13.39 -0.61 11.97
C ALA A 8 12.62 -0.30 13.27
N LEU A 9 12.66 -1.20 14.25
CA LEU A 9 12.01 -1.03 15.55
C LEU A 9 12.64 0.09 16.40
N SER A 10 13.95 0.32 16.32
CA SER A 10 14.64 1.30 17.17
C SER A 10 14.18 2.75 17.00
N THR A 11 13.53 3.04 15.87
CA THR A 11 13.09 4.38 15.47
C THR A 11 11.60 4.41 15.11
N ILE A 12 10.84 3.38 15.51
CA ILE A 12 9.42 3.28 15.20
C ILE A 12 8.63 4.37 15.95
N ARG A 13 7.79 5.10 15.21
CA ARG A 13 6.94 6.20 15.72
C ARG A 13 7.72 7.31 16.44
N ASP A 14 9.01 7.45 16.16
CA ASP A 14 9.82 8.55 16.69
C ASP A 14 9.53 9.85 15.93
N LEU A 15 8.78 10.76 16.57
CA LEU A 15 8.41 12.05 15.99
C LEU A 15 9.59 13.00 15.80
N THR A 16 10.73 12.76 16.46
CA THR A 16 11.93 13.59 16.30
C THR A 16 12.58 13.40 14.92
N MET A 17 12.24 12.32 14.21
CA MET A 17 12.71 12.07 12.84
C MET A 17 11.99 12.88 11.78
N LEU A 18 10.83 13.47 12.09
CA LEU A 18 9.98 14.16 11.13
C LEU A 18 10.75 15.24 10.36
N LYS A 19 10.57 15.22 9.05
CA LYS A 19 11.21 16.17 8.13
C LYS A 19 10.18 17.14 7.58
N TRP A 20 10.60 18.39 7.38
CA TRP A 20 9.72 19.46 6.88
C TRP A 20 9.07 19.16 5.52
N TYR A 21 9.71 18.35 4.67
CA TYR A 21 9.15 17.97 3.37
C TYR A 21 7.87 17.11 3.48
N VAL A 22 7.58 16.50 4.64
CA VAL A 22 6.35 15.73 4.87
C VAL A 22 5.11 16.62 4.72
N ILE A 23 5.17 17.88 5.18
CA ILE A 23 4.04 18.80 5.16
C ILE A 23 3.58 19.12 3.73
N PRO A 24 4.45 19.59 2.80
CA PRO A 24 4.02 19.84 1.42
C PRO A 24 3.60 18.56 0.69
N LEU A 25 4.19 17.40 0.98
CA LEU A 25 3.74 16.12 0.41
C LEU A 25 2.32 15.75 0.87
N LEU A 26 2.03 15.91 2.17
CA LEU A 26 0.68 15.73 2.72
C LEU A 26 -0.31 16.70 2.07
N ALA A 27 0.07 17.98 1.92
CA ALA A 27 -0.76 18.98 1.27
C ALA A 27 -1.07 18.61 -0.19
N MET A 28 -0.11 18.01 -0.91
CA MET A 28 -0.31 17.51 -2.27
C MET A 28 -1.33 16.36 -2.30
N VAL A 29 -1.20 15.38 -1.40
CA VAL A 29 -2.17 14.29 -1.27
C VAL A 29 -3.56 14.85 -1.01
N ILE A 30 -3.71 15.73 -0.02
CA ILE A 30 -4.99 16.37 0.31
C ILE A 30 -5.55 17.12 -0.91
N TYR A 31 -4.74 17.93 -1.58
CA TYR A 31 -5.17 18.71 -2.74
C TYR A 31 -5.70 17.82 -3.87
N ILE A 32 -5.01 16.70 -4.16
CA ILE A 32 -5.44 15.73 -5.17
C ILE A 32 -6.79 15.12 -4.78
N TYR A 33 -6.93 14.63 -3.55
CA TYR A 33 -8.22 14.08 -3.09
C TYR A 33 -9.35 15.12 -3.11
N VAL A 34 -9.08 16.38 -2.75
CA VAL A 34 -10.07 17.47 -2.84
C VAL A 34 -10.51 17.68 -4.30
N LYS A 35 -9.58 17.64 -5.25
CA LYS A 35 -9.87 17.77 -6.68
C LYS A 35 -10.71 16.60 -7.18
N GLU A 36 -10.34 15.37 -6.86
CA GLU A 36 -11.08 14.15 -7.23
C GLU A 36 -12.49 14.13 -6.62
N ILE A 37 -12.63 14.52 -5.35
CA ILE A 37 -13.95 14.62 -4.70
C ILE A 37 -14.80 15.71 -5.37
N LYS A 38 -14.21 16.87 -5.68
CA LYS A 38 -14.92 17.96 -6.36
C LYS A 38 -15.41 17.53 -7.74
N GLU A 39 -14.59 16.80 -8.48
CA GLU A 39 -14.96 16.29 -9.79
C GLU A 39 -16.01 15.18 -9.69
N GLY A 40 -15.85 14.25 -8.76
CA GLY A 40 -16.82 13.18 -8.53
C GLY A 40 -18.18 13.68 -8.03
N ARG A 41 -18.24 14.81 -7.33
CA ARG A 41 -19.51 15.49 -6.99
C ARG A 41 -20.22 16.06 -8.22
N LYS A 42 -19.49 16.50 -9.24
CA LYS A 42 -20.08 17.03 -10.48
C LYS A 42 -20.55 15.92 -11.41
N THR A 43 -19.76 14.86 -11.54
CA THR A 43 -20.01 13.75 -12.47
C THR A 43 -20.83 12.61 -11.86
N GLY A 44 -20.95 12.58 -10.53
CA GLY A 44 -21.50 11.45 -9.78
C GLY A 44 -20.54 10.26 -9.67
N ASN A 45 -19.30 10.39 -10.13
CA ASN A 45 -18.31 9.32 -10.20
C ASN A 45 -17.14 9.57 -9.21
N LEU A 46 -17.09 8.80 -8.12
CA LEU A 46 -16.02 8.87 -7.11
C LEU A 46 -14.97 7.76 -7.27
N ASP A 47 -14.89 7.13 -8.44
CA ASP A 47 -14.12 5.90 -8.64
C ASP A 47 -12.62 6.11 -8.46
N ALA A 48 -12.08 7.27 -8.83
CA ALA A 48 -10.70 7.66 -8.53
C ALA A 48 -10.42 7.64 -7.02
N VAL A 49 -11.32 8.26 -6.23
CA VAL A 49 -11.22 8.31 -4.76
C VAL A 49 -11.28 6.91 -4.18
N PHE A 50 -12.22 6.07 -4.63
CA PHE A 50 -12.32 4.68 -4.16
C PHE A 50 -11.11 3.85 -4.55
N ALA A 51 -10.56 4.03 -5.75
CA ALA A 51 -9.35 3.34 -6.19
C ALA A 51 -8.15 3.70 -5.30
N GLY A 52 -7.92 4.99 -5.05
CA GLY A 52 -6.88 5.49 -4.14
C GLY A 52 -7.00 4.92 -2.73
N LEU A 53 -8.17 5.05 -2.11
CA LEU A 53 -8.41 4.54 -0.75
C LEU A 53 -8.35 3.02 -0.68
N THR A 54 -8.67 2.30 -1.76
CA THR A 54 -8.60 0.83 -1.79
C THR A 54 -7.16 0.34 -1.88
N VAL A 55 -6.34 0.93 -2.75
CA VAL A 55 -4.91 0.60 -2.83
C VAL A 55 -4.24 0.85 -1.48
N PHE A 56 -4.45 2.03 -0.88
CA PHE A 56 -3.93 2.33 0.46
C PHE A 56 -4.49 1.43 1.56
N GLY A 57 -5.76 1.03 1.47
CA GLY A 57 -6.38 0.14 2.47
C GLY A 57 -5.82 -1.28 2.43
N ILE A 58 -5.51 -1.80 1.24
CA ILE A 58 -4.87 -3.10 1.08
C ILE A 58 -3.40 -3.04 1.50
N ASP A 59 -2.70 -1.95 1.22
CA ASP A 59 -1.37 -1.67 1.76
C ASP A 59 -1.37 -1.70 3.29
N PHE A 60 -2.29 -0.97 3.93
CA PHE A 60 -2.46 -0.98 5.38
C PHE A 60 -2.78 -2.37 5.94
N PHE A 61 -3.60 -3.17 5.25
CA PHE A 61 -3.81 -4.58 5.59
C PHE A 61 -2.49 -5.34 5.57
N ASN A 62 -1.70 -5.15 4.51
CA ASN A 62 -0.43 -5.83 4.33
C ASN A 62 0.58 -5.51 5.43
N GLU A 63 0.72 -4.25 5.76
CA GLU A 63 1.63 -3.79 6.81
C GLU A 63 1.22 -4.28 8.20
N THR A 64 -0.09 -4.40 8.44
CA THR A 64 -0.61 -4.92 9.70
C THR A 64 -0.24 -6.39 9.91
N TRP A 65 -0.51 -7.27 8.92
CA TRP A 65 -0.16 -8.68 9.09
C TRP A 65 1.35 -8.90 9.05
N ASN A 66 2.09 -8.10 8.28
CA ASN A 66 3.54 -8.13 8.21
C ASN A 66 4.17 -7.89 9.61
N GLY A 67 3.65 -6.91 10.35
CA GLY A 67 4.06 -6.66 11.73
C GLY A 67 3.62 -7.75 12.72
N TRP A 68 2.46 -8.37 12.51
CA TRP A 68 2.06 -9.55 13.29
C TRP A 68 3.02 -10.72 13.09
N VAL A 69 3.47 -10.98 11.86
CA VAL A 69 4.48 -12.01 11.59
C VAL A 69 5.77 -11.72 12.34
N LEU A 70 6.24 -10.47 12.37
CA LEU A 70 7.42 -10.09 13.14
C LEU A 70 7.29 -10.50 14.62
N VAL A 71 6.21 -10.10 15.27
CA VAL A 71 6.03 -10.33 16.73
C VAL A 71 5.80 -11.80 17.03
N LEU A 72 5.00 -12.49 16.23
CA LEU A 72 4.66 -13.89 16.47
C LEU A 72 5.81 -14.85 16.16
N THR A 73 6.68 -14.53 15.20
CA THR A 73 7.84 -15.37 14.87
C THR A 73 9.09 -15.02 15.64
N ASP A 74 9.15 -13.82 16.24
CA ASP A 74 10.35 -13.24 16.86
C ASP A 74 11.60 -13.25 15.95
N ARG A 75 11.39 -13.35 14.63
CA ARG A 75 12.44 -13.46 13.62
C ARG A 75 12.51 -12.22 12.75
N SER A 76 11.53 -12.03 11.87
CA SER A 76 11.50 -10.91 10.93
C SER A 76 10.09 -10.66 10.45
N ALA A 77 9.83 -9.45 9.98
CA ALA A 77 8.71 -9.19 9.08
C ALA A 77 9.05 -9.73 7.67
N PHE A 78 8.06 -9.92 6.81
CA PHE A 78 8.28 -10.29 5.40
C PHE A 78 9.07 -9.20 4.66
N TRP A 79 8.74 -7.94 4.96
CA TRP A 79 9.54 -6.79 4.57
C TRP A 79 9.72 -5.84 5.75
N THR A 80 10.91 -5.29 5.86
CA THR A 80 11.25 -4.28 6.87
C THR A 80 11.82 -3.06 6.16
N ALA A 81 11.58 -1.85 6.67
CA ALA A 81 12.07 -0.62 6.09
C ALA A 81 13.13 0.03 7.00
N PRO A 82 14.33 -0.58 7.20
CA PRO A 82 15.34 -0.08 8.15
C PRO A 82 16.14 1.13 7.64
N GLY A 83 15.90 1.57 6.40
CA GLY A 83 16.50 2.78 5.83
C GLY A 83 16.06 4.07 6.55
N ASP A 84 16.75 5.17 6.27
CA ASP A 84 16.33 6.49 6.78
C ASP A 84 14.97 6.89 6.19
N THR A 85 14.14 7.55 6.99
CA THR A 85 12.76 7.97 6.65
C THR A 85 12.35 9.14 7.52
N ALA A 86 11.37 9.94 7.09
CA ALA A 86 10.80 10.99 7.93
C ALA A 86 9.96 10.45 9.10
N LEU A 87 9.25 9.33 8.92
CA LEU A 87 8.47 8.72 10.00
C LEU A 87 8.15 7.28 9.66
N ARG A 88 8.62 6.35 10.51
CA ARG A 88 8.23 4.95 10.45
C ARG A 88 7.02 4.70 11.35
N THR A 89 5.94 4.18 10.79
CA THR A 89 4.70 3.92 11.52
C THR A 89 4.56 2.45 11.92
N MET A 90 5.08 1.55 11.08
CA MET A 90 5.23 0.10 11.29
C MET A 90 6.59 -0.35 10.75
N VAL A 91 7.05 -1.55 11.07
CA VAL A 91 8.37 -2.07 10.74
C VAL A 91 8.66 -2.06 9.24
N GLY A 92 7.64 -2.29 8.41
CA GLY A 92 7.69 -2.21 6.94
C GLY A 92 7.16 -0.90 6.36
N TRP A 93 6.52 -0.06 7.19
CA TRP A 93 5.70 1.06 6.72
C TRP A 93 6.21 2.42 7.20
N ASN A 94 6.34 3.34 6.27
CA ASN A 94 6.72 4.72 6.54
C ASN A 94 5.82 5.71 5.82
N ILE A 95 5.91 6.97 6.22
CA ILE A 95 5.05 8.03 5.71
C ILE A 95 5.23 8.30 4.21
N GLU A 96 6.42 8.07 3.66
CA GLU A 96 6.67 8.17 2.22
C GLU A 96 5.89 7.10 1.44
N ILE A 97 5.91 5.86 1.91
CA ILE A 97 5.14 4.74 1.35
C ILE A 97 3.64 5.03 1.47
N MET A 98 3.18 5.51 2.63
CA MET A 98 1.78 5.88 2.86
C MET A 98 1.27 6.91 1.83
N PHE A 99 2.03 7.99 1.61
CA PHE A 99 1.65 9.02 0.63
C PHE A 99 1.67 8.49 -0.79
N MET A 100 2.64 7.66 -1.14
CA MET A 100 2.73 7.04 -2.46
C MET A 100 1.49 6.17 -2.74
N PHE A 101 1.11 5.27 -1.83
CA PHE A 101 -0.03 4.38 -2.05
C PHE A 101 -1.39 5.08 -1.97
N LEU A 102 -1.50 6.18 -1.22
CA LEU A 102 -2.67 7.06 -1.30
C LEU A 102 -2.88 7.64 -2.71
N LEU A 103 -1.81 7.84 -3.46
CA LEU A 103 -1.85 8.40 -4.83
C LEU A 103 -1.85 7.32 -5.92
N ALA A 104 -1.22 6.16 -5.68
CA ALA A 104 -1.04 5.11 -6.69
C ALA A 104 -2.37 4.60 -7.28
N GLY A 105 -3.39 4.41 -6.44
CA GLY A 105 -4.72 3.98 -6.92
C GLY A 105 -5.43 5.05 -7.75
N ILE A 106 -5.24 6.33 -7.43
CA ILE A 106 -5.77 7.46 -8.24
C ILE A 106 -5.05 7.51 -9.58
N ALA A 107 -3.72 7.40 -9.58
CA ALA A 107 -2.91 7.37 -10.79
C ALA A 107 -3.31 6.21 -11.71
N TRP A 108 -3.44 5.00 -11.16
CA TRP A 108 -3.92 3.84 -11.89
C TRP A 108 -5.31 4.09 -12.50
N TYR A 109 -6.26 4.64 -11.75
CA TYR A 109 -7.60 4.94 -12.26
C TYR A 109 -7.57 5.91 -13.46
N HIS A 110 -6.75 6.96 -13.41
CA HIS A 110 -6.63 7.94 -14.49
C HIS A 110 -5.88 7.42 -15.72
N THR A 111 -5.18 6.29 -15.63
CA THR A 111 -4.62 5.61 -16.81
C THR A 111 -5.64 4.76 -17.56
N LEU A 112 -6.81 4.50 -16.96
CA LEU A 112 -7.83 3.67 -17.59
C LEU A 112 -8.48 4.42 -18.76
N GLU A 113 -8.50 3.76 -19.91
CA GLU A 113 -9.30 4.18 -21.06
C GLU A 113 -10.80 4.21 -20.74
N GLU A 114 -11.52 5.20 -21.29
CA GLU A 114 -12.96 5.38 -21.08
C GLU A 114 -13.79 4.19 -21.57
N ASP A 115 -13.36 3.55 -22.67
CA ASP A 115 -14.01 2.36 -23.19
C ASP A 115 -13.66 1.12 -22.35
N LYS A 116 -14.62 0.72 -21.51
CA LYS A 116 -14.53 -0.46 -20.64
C LYS A 116 -14.39 -1.78 -21.38
N LYS A 117 -14.72 -1.84 -22.68
CA LYS A 117 -14.58 -3.06 -23.51
C LYS A 117 -13.23 -3.14 -24.22
N LYS A 118 -12.46 -2.04 -24.23
CA LYS A 118 -11.15 -2.00 -24.86
C LYS A 118 -10.22 -3.02 -24.21
N LYS A 119 -9.52 -3.75 -25.07
CA LYS A 119 -8.45 -4.65 -24.66
C LYS A 119 -7.12 -4.06 -25.07
N ILE A 120 -6.13 -4.16 -24.18
CA ILE A 120 -4.75 -3.77 -24.44
C ILE A 120 -3.92 -5.06 -24.44
N LEU A 121 -3.27 -5.35 -25.57
CA LEU A 121 -2.54 -6.61 -25.78
C LEU A 121 -3.38 -7.87 -25.44
N GLY A 122 -4.68 -7.85 -25.75
CA GLY A 122 -5.60 -8.96 -25.50
C GLY A 122 -6.17 -9.06 -24.07
N LEU A 123 -5.67 -8.24 -23.14
CA LEU A 123 -6.14 -8.19 -21.76
C LEU A 123 -7.18 -7.07 -21.57
N PRO A 124 -8.16 -7.22 -20.64
CA PRO A 124 -9.02 -6.11 -20.24
C PRO A 124 -8.19 -4.90 -19.79
N ASN A 125 -8.55 -3.70 -20.24
CA ASN A 125 -7.85 -2.46 -19.93
C ASN A 125 -7.47 -2.30 -18.43
N PRO A 126 -8.37 -2.50 -17.45
CA PRO A 126 -8.00 -2.42 -16.03
C PRO A 126 -6.98 -3.46 -15.57
N LEU A 127 -7.05 -4.68 -16.12
CA LEU A 127 -6.11 -5.75 -15.77
C LEU A 127 -4.72 -5.47 -16.36
N PHE A 128 -4.65 -4.97 -17.59
CA PHE A 128 -3.39 -4.58 -18.22
C PHE A 128 -2.66 -3.54 -17.36
N TRP A 129 -3.35 -2.48 -16.95
CA TRP A 129 -2.75 -1.45 -16.09
C TRP A 129 -2.47 -1.94 -14.68
N ALA A 130 -3.29 -2.84 -14.12
CA ALA A 130 -2.99 -3.47 -12.82
C ALA A 130 -1.66 -4.25 -12.88
N ILE A 131 -1.42 -5.02 -13.94
CA ILE A 131 -0.16 -5.74 -14.18
C ILE A 131 0.99 -4.75 -14.34
N GLY A 132 0.81 -3.70 -15.16
CA GLY A 132 1.85 -2.70 -15.42
C GLY A 132 2.28 -1.95 -14.16
N TYR A 133 1.32 -1.44 -13.38
CA TYR A 133 1.60 -0.76 -12.12
C TYR A 133 2.22 -1.70 -11.08
N SER A 134 1.76 -2.95 -11.00
CA SER A 134 2.36 -3.94 -10.10
C SER A 134 3.82 -4.21 -10.44
N ALA A 135 4.12 -4.39 -11.73
CA ALA A 135 5.49 -4.60 -12.20
C ALA A 135 6.37 -3.38 -11.91
N PHE A 136 5.84 -2.18 -12.10
CA PHE A 136 6.54 -0.94 -11.77
C PHE A 136 6.82 -0.82 -10.27
N SER A 137 5.86 -1.15 -9.41
CA SER A 137 6.08 -1.10 -7.96
C SER A 137 7.13 -2.11 -7.50
N VAL A 138 7.10 -3.35 -8.01
CA VAL A 138 8.16 -4.36 -7.74
C VAL A 138 9.52 -3.86 -8.23
N PHE A 139 9.57 -3.22 -9.40
CA PHE A 139 10.80 -2.65 -9.95
C PHE A 139 11.38 -1.57 -9.02
N ILE A 140 10.54 -0.66 -8.50
CA ILE A 140 10.98 0.34 -7.51
C ILE A 140 11.43 -0.33 -6.21
N GLU A 141 10.67 -1.29 -5.70
CA GLU A 141 11.00 -2.00 -4.46
C GLU A 141 12.31 -2.78 -4.58
N TRP A 142 12.62 -3.32 -5.76
CA TRP A 142 13.91 -3.96 -6.02
C TRP A 142 15.08 -3.00 -5.81
N PHE A 143 14.96 -1.71 -6.20
CA PHE A 143 15.99 -0.70 -5.92
C PHE A 143 16.04 -0.34 -4.44
N LEU A 144 14.89 -0.22 -3.75
CA LEU A 144 14.86 0.01 -2.31
C LEU A 144 15.56 -1.14 -1.57
N ASN A 145 15.35 -2.37 -2.01
CA ASN A 145 16.00 -3.55 -1.47
C ASN A 145 17.50 -3.58 -1.74
N LYS A 146 17.90 -3.29 -2.98
CA LYS A 146 19.33 -3.16 -3.32
C LYS A 146 20.01 -2.03 -2.54
N GLY A 147 19.30 -0.94 -2.26
CA GLY A 147 19.79 0.20 -1.48
C GLY A 147 19.75 0.01 0.03
N GLY A 148 19.29 -1.14 0.53
CA GLY A 148 19.17 -1.41 1.96
C GLY A 148 18.08 -0.60 2.67
N LEU A 149 17.19 0.04 1.91
CA LEU A 149 16.07 0.82 2.45
C LEU A 149 14.89 -0.07 2.82
N LEU A 150 14.71 -1.18 2.10
CA LEU A 150 13.65 -2.16 2.31
C LEU A 150 14.20 -3.58 2.24
N ILE A 151 14.27 -4.30 3.36
CA ILE A 151 14.91 -5.62 3.44
C ILE A 151 13.88 -6.74 3.41
N TRP A 152 14.22 -7.80 2.70
CA TRP A 152 13.46 -9.03 2.52
C TRP A 152 14.28 -10.19 3.10
N GLU A 153 13.76 -10.92 4.08
CA GLU A 153 14.53 -11.88 4.90
C GLU A 153 14.16 -13.36 4.66
N TYR A 154 13.05 -13.62 3.95
CA TYR A 154 12.57 -14.98 3.74
C TYR A 154 12.99 -15.51 2.37
N PRO A 155 13.44 -16.78 2.23
CA PRO A 155 13.88 -17.32 0.93
C PRO A 155 12.80 -17.37 -0.16
N PHE A 156 11.52 -17.39 0.23
CA PHE A 156 10.38 -17.32 -0.69
C PHE A 156 9.90 -15.88 -0.92
N TRP A 157 10.48 -14.90 -0.24
CA TRP A 157 10.17 -13.48 -0.36
C TRP A 157 11.48 -12.72 -0.37
N GLU A 158 12.18 -12.77 -1.50
CA GLU A 158 13.50 -12.17 -1.71
C GLU A 158 13.70 -11.82 -3.21
N ARG A 159 14.90 -11.31 -3.58
CA ARG A 159 15.26 -10.96 -4.96
C ARG A 159 15.45 -12.16 -5.91
N SER A 160 15.02 -13.36 -5.51
CA SER A 160 14.99 -14.55 -6.36
C SER A 160 13.82 -14.48 -7.35
N PHE A 161 13.89 -15.26 -8.44
CA PHE A 161 12.80 -15.29 -9.43
C PHE A 161 11.46 -15.69 -8.79
N GLY A 162 11.45 -16.69 -7.91
CA GLY A 162 10.25 -17.11 -7.18
C GLY A 162 9.76 -16.05 -6.19
N GLY A 163 10.68 -15.41 -5.46
CA GLY A 163 10.34 -14.35 -4.51
C GLY A 163 9.70 -13.14 -5.21
N ILE A 164 10.29 -12.69 -6.32
CA ILE A 164 9.77 -11.58 -7.13
C ILE A 164 8.36 -11.88 -7.65
N ILE A 165 8.06 -13.13 -8.04
CA ILE A 165 6.71 -13.52 -8.45
C ILE A 165 5.73 -13.38 -7.27
N LEU A 166 6.11 -13.83 -6.07
CA LEU A 166 5.24 -13.71 -4.89
C LEU A 166 5.03 -12.25 -4.48
N ILE A 167 6.06 -11.42 -4.55
CA ILE A 167 5.96 -9.98 -4.28
C ILE A 167 5.08 -9.30 -5.34
N PHE A 168 5.23 -9.67 -6.62
CA PHE A 168 4.36 -9.16 -7.68
C PHE A 168 2.89 -9.52 -7.42
N LEU A 169 2.60 -10.78 -7.09
CA LEU A 169 1.24 -11.26 -6.90
C LEU A 169 0.59 -10.72 -5.62
N PHE A 170 1.26 -10.84 -4.48
CA PHE A 170 0.70 -10.55 -3.15
C PHE A 170 1.12 -9.20 -2.57
N GLY A 171 2.25 -8.66 -3.03
CA GLY A 171 2.73 -7.34 -2.66
C GLY A 171 2.06 -6.22 -3.47
N TYR A 172 1.59 -6.48 -4.70
CA TYR A 172 1.05 -5.40 -5.55
C TYR A 172 -0.16 -5.75 -6.42
N LEU A 173 -0.19 -6.90 -7.09
CA LEU A 173 -1.28 -7.20 -8.03
C LEU A 173 -2.64 -7.22 -7.33
N THR A 174 -2.70 -7.79 -6.13
CA THR A 174 -3.89 -7.76 -5.26
C THR A 174 -4.39 -6.34 -4.99
N PHE A 175 -3.53 -5.32 -4.93
CA PHE A 175 -3.90 -3.94 -4.60
C PHE A 175 -4.70 -3.34 -5.75
N TYR A 176 -4.17 -3.45 -6.97
CA TYR A 176 -4.81 -2.91 -8.17
C TYR A 176 -6.01 -3.76 -8.61
N LEU A 177 -5.99 -5.07 -8.36
CA LEU A 177 -7.19 -5.91 -8.53
C LEU A 177 -8.29 -5.50 -7.55
N GLY A 178 -7.94 -5.15 -6.30
CA GLY A 178 -8.88 -4.57 -5.34
C GLY A 178 -9.46 -3.24 -5.83
N ALA A 179 -8.62 -2.35 -6.34
CA ALA A 179 -9.06 -1.10 -6.96
C ALA A 179 -10.02 -1.34 -8.14
N TRP A 180 -9.70 -2.30 -9.01
CA TRP A 180 -10.60 -2.70 -10.09
C TRP A 180 -11.93 -3.27 -9.58
N PHE A 181 -11.87 -4.10 -8.54
CA PHE A 181 -13.06 -4.68 -7.92
C PHE A 181 -14.00 -3.61 -7.35
N ILE A 182 -13.47 -2.60 -6.66
CA ILE A 182 -14.31 -1.56 -6.05
C ILE A 182 -14.93 -0.64 -7.11
N ILE A 183 -14.18 -0.24 -8.14
CA ILE A 183 -14.73 0.68 -9.16
C ILE A 183 -15.80 0.00 -10.02
N THR A 184 -15.77 -1.33 -10.14
CA THR A 184 -16.80 -2.10 -10.86
C THR A 184 -18.06 -2.38 -10.05
N ARG A 185 -18.11 -2.02 -8.76
CA ARG A 185 -19.35 -2.16 -7.97
C ARG A 185 -20.44 -1.24 -8.53
N LYS A 186 -21.65 -1.79 -8.71
CA LYS A 186 -22.79 -1.08 -9.35
C LYS A 186 -23.37 0.05 -8.50
N THR A 187 -23.25 -0.04 -7.17
CA THR A 187 -23.87 0.92 -6.25
C THR A 187 -22.83 1.57 -5.35
N MET A 188 -23.06 2.84 -5.01
CA MET A 188 -22.23 3.58 -4.07
C MET A 188 -22.16 2.90 -2.70
N LYS A 189 -23.28 2.32 -2.24
CA LYS A 189 -23.35 1.52 -1.01
C LYS A 189 -22.39 0.34 -1.04
N ALA A 190 -22.32 -0.39 -2.15
CA ALA A 190 -21.40 -1.51 -2.28
C ALA A 190 -19.93 -1.07 -2.27
N LYS A 191 -19.60 0.11 -2.86
CA LYS A 191 -18.25 0.68 -2.77
C LYS A 191 -17.87 0.99 -1.34
N TRP A 192 -18.73 1.69 -0.60
CA TRP A 192 -18.50 1.99 0.81
C TRP A 192 -18.36 0.74 1.68
N ILE A 193 -19.22 -0.27 1.50
CA ILE A 193 -19.13 -1.52 2.27
C ILE A 193 -17.79 -2.23 2.00
N THR A 194 -17.39 -2.36 0.74
CA THR A 194 -16.09 -2.95 0.39
C THR A 194 -14.96 -2.21 1.08
N LEU A 195 -14.97 -0.87 1.03
CA LEU A 195 -13.93 -0.06 1.66
C LEU A 195 -13.91 -0.26 3.18
N VAL A 196 -15.06 -0.20 3.84
CA VAL A 196 -15.17 -0.42 5.29
C VAL A 196 -14.64 -1.80 5.67
N VAL A 197 -14.95 -2.85 4.90
CA VAL A 197 -14.45 -4.21 5.16
C VAL A 197 -12.92 -4.24 5.08
N ILE A 198 -12.33 -3.67 4.03
CA ILE A 198 -10.87 -3.62 3.84
C ILE A 198 -10.16 -2.98 5.04
N TYR A 199 -10.68 -1.86 5.55
CA TYR A 199 -10.07 -1.17 6.69
C TYR A 199 -10.42 -1.78 8.04
N SER A 200 -11.59 -2.40 8.19
CA SER A 200 -12.04 -2.95 9.47
C SER A 200 -11.09 -4.01 10.01
N VAL A 201 -10.58 -4.89 9.15
CA VAL A 201 -9.68 -5.97 9.56
C VAL A 201 -8.37 -5.44 10.14
N PRO A 202 -7.56 -4.62 9.44
CA PRO A 202 -6.33 -4.10 10.01
C PRO A 202 -6.56 -3.15 11.19
N VAL A 203 -7.65 -2.38 11.21
CA VAL A 203 -7.98 -1.58 12.40
C VAL A 203 -8.19 -2.47 13.63
N ILE A 204 -9.00 -3.52 13.51
CA ILE A 204 -9.25 -4.46 14.62
C ILE A 204 -7.96 -5.15 15.04
N LEU A 205 -7.15 -5.63 14.09
CA LEU A 205 -5.88 -6.28 14.37
C LEU A 205 -4.89 -5.34 15.06
N ASN A 206 -4.80 -4.07 14.67
CA ASN A 206 -3.92 -3.11 15.34
C ASN A 206 -4.44 -2.69 16.73
N ILE A 207 -5.76 -2.61 16.93
CA ILE A 207 -6.33 -2.41 18.28
C ILE A 207 -5.95 -3.58 19.18
N ILE A 208 -6.05 -4.82 18.69
CA ILE A 208 -5.65 -6.00 19.46
C ILE A 208 -4.15 -5.99 19.70
N GLY A 209 -3.33 -5.92 18.65
CA GLY A 209 -1.87 -6.04 18.72
C GLY A 209 -1.23 -4.88 19.50
N MET A 210 -1.40 -3.65 19.03
CA MET A 210 -0.76 -2.48 19.65
C MET A 210 -1.51 -1.99 20.90
N GLY A 211 -2.85 -1.98 20.85
CA GLY A 211 -3.66 -1.39 21.91
C GLY A 211 -3.84 -2.29 23.14
N ILE A 212 -4.19 -3.57 22.93
CA ILE A 212 -4.49 -4.51 24.03
C ILE A 212 -3.24 -5.29 24.43
N MET A 213 -2.50 -5.82 23.45
CA MET A 213 -1.33 -6.67 23.71
C MET A 213 -0.03 -5.87 23.93
N GLY A 214 -0.02 -4.57 23.61
CA GLY A 214 1.15 -3.70 23.77
C GLY A 214 2.29 -4.03 22.82
N TRP A 215 2.01 -4.69 21.70
CA TRP A 215 3.03 -5.06 20.72
C TRP A 215 3.60 -3.84 20.00
N VAL A 216 4.90 -3.93 19.68
CA VAL A 216 5.62 -2.94 18.90
C VAL A 216 6.08 -3.58 17.61
N TYR A 217 5.46 -3.17 16.52
CA TYR A 217 5.74 -3.55 15.14
C TYR A 217 5.25 -2.47 14.21
#